data_AF-A0A8J6GTT3-F1
#
_entry.id   AF-A0A8J6GTT3-F1
#
_cell.length_a   1.000
_cell.length_b   1.000
_cell.length_c   1.000
_cell.angle_alpha   90.00
_cell.angle_beta   90.00
_cell.angle_gamma   90.00
#
_symmetry.space_group_name_H-M   'P 1'
#
loop_
_entity.id
_entity.type
_entity.pdbx_description
1 polymer ?
#
loop_
_entity_poly.entity_id
_entity_poly.type
_entity_poly.pdbx_seq_one_letter_code
_entity_poly.pdbx_strand_id
1 'polypeptide(L)'
;MGVERTDRAPHPSPLRSLRLALVACPPHPSSRRPPLRTPSTMATSASSHLNKSIKQMYMSLPQGEKIQAMYIWVDGTGEGLRCKTRTLDCELKRVEELPEWNFHGSSTFQSEGSNSDMYLRQVAMFRDHFRKEPNKLVFCEVFKYNRKPAGPI
;
A
#
# COMPACT_ATOMS: atom_id res chain seq x y z
N MET A 1 29.24 -54.15 25.63
CA MET A 1 29.96 -52.98 25.07
C MET A 1 28.91 -51.89 24.86
N GLY A 2 28.68 -50.89 25.72
CA GLY A 2 29.55 -50.28 26.72
C GLY A 2 30.40 -49.18 26.08
N VAL A 3 29.82 -48.02 25.74
CA VAL A 3 30.52 -46.72 25.65
C VAL A 3 29.57 -45.62 26.16
N GLU A 4 30.17 -44.72 26.93
CA GLU A 4 29.65 -43.85 27.97
C GLU A 4 28.70 -42.71 27.60
N ARG A 5 27.88 -42.39 28.60
CA ARG A 5 27.14 -41.14 28.79
C ARG A 5 28.12 -40.02 29.13
N THR A 6 27.91 -38.84 28.55
CA THR A 6 28.30 -37.58 29.20
C THR A 6 27.04 -36.74 29.38
N ASP A 7 26.56 -36.73 30.63
CA ASP A 7 25.49 -35.87 31.12
C ASP A 7 25.90 -34.40 31.03
N ARG A 8 25.22 -33.62 30.18
CA ARG A 8 25.32 -32.16 30.21
C ARG A 8 24.23 -31.62 31.13
N ALA A 9 24.65 -31.19 32.32
CA ALA A 9 23.81 -30.61 33.36
C ALA A 9 22.98 -29.40 32.87
N PRO A 10 21.77 -29.18 33.42
CA PRO A 10 20.92 -28.05 33.05
C PRO A 10 21.44 -26.74 33.67
N HIS A 11 21.48 -25.70 32.84
CA HIS A 11 21.81 -24.33 33.25
C HIS A 11 20.79 -23.81 34.30
N PRO A 12 21.24 -23.27 35.44
CA PRO A 12 20.34 -22.64 36.40
C PRO A 12 19.94 -21.24 35.92
N SER A 13 18.65 -21.05 35.73
CA SER A 13 17.99 -19.76 35.61
C SER A 13 17.68 -19.21 37.01
N PRO A 14 18.10 -17.99 37.36
CA PRO A 14 17.66 -17.38 38.61
C PRO A 14 16.42 -16.51 38.35
N LEU A 15 15.24 -17.06 38.65
CA LEU A 15 14.08 -16.26 39.04
C LEU A 15 14.39 -15.61 40.39
N ARG A 16 14.64 -14.29 40.38
CA ARG A 16 14.70 -13.50 41.63
C ARG A 16 13.41 -12.73 41.84
N SER A 17 12.82 -13.05 42.98
CA SER A 17 11.60 -12.53 43.57
C SER A 17 11.65 -11.02 43.85
N LEU A 18 10.49 -10.39 43.69
CA LEU A 18 10.15 -9.02 44.07
C LEU A 18 10.57 -8.67 45.50
N ARG A 19 11.27 -7.54 45.67
CA ARG A 19 11.04 -6.60 46.77
C ARG A 19 11.20 -5.16 46.28
N LEU A 20 10.05 -4.50 46.21
CA LEU A 20 9.87 -3.08 45.97
C LEU A 20 10.33 -2.30 47.22
N ALA A 21 11.38 -1.50 47.10
CA ALA A 21 11.72 -0.48 48.09
C ALA A 21 11.52 0.88 47.44
N LEU A 22 10.41 1.52 47.78
CA LEU A 22 10.07 2.88 47.37
C LEU A 22 10.86 3.85 48.26
N VAL A 23 11.91 4.47 47.73
CA VAL A 23 12.51 5.66 48.37
C VAL A 23 11.89 6.88 47.71
N ALA A 24 11.11 7.63 48.49
CA ALA A 24 10.43 8.84 48.05
C ALA A 24 11.44 9.99 47.89
N CYS A 25 11.54 10.54 46.67
CA CYS A 25 12.15 11.85 46.46
C CYS A 25 11.22 12.96 47.00
N PRO A 26 11.75 14.02 47.65
CA PRO A 26 10.93 15.15 48.09
C PRO A 26 10.39 15.94 46.88
N PRO A 27 9.17 16.49 46.96
CA PRO A 27 8.56 17.22 45.85
C PRO A 27 9.27 18.56 45.64
N HIS A 28 9.88 18.74 44.46
CA HIS A 28 10.32 20.05 44.00
C HIS A 28 9.09 20.92 43.62
N PRO A 29 9.11 22.24 43.88
CA PRO A 29 7.98 23.11 43.64
C PRO A 29 7.65 23.17 42.13
N SER A 30 6.36 22.99 41.85
CA SER A 30 5.76 22.95 40.54
C SER A 30 5.95 24.25 39.77
N SER A 31 6.96 24.33 38.92
CA SER A 31 6.92 25.20 37.75
C SER A 31 6.18 24.45 36.64
N ARG A 32 4.85 24.59 36.61
CA ARG A 32 4.06 24.18 35.43
C ARG A 32 4.46 25.12 34.28
N ARG A 33 5.49 24.75 33.53
CA ARG A 33 5.62 25.27 32.17
C ARG A 33 4.40 24.73 31.41
N PRO A 34 3.58 25.58 30.79
CA PRO A 34 2.55 25.07 29.90
C PRO A 34 3.24 24.20 28.84
N PRO A 35 2.67 23.05 28.45
CA PRO A 35 3.21 22.32 27.32
C PRO A 35 3.25 23.31 26.16
N LEU A 36 4.42 23.51 25.56
CA LEU A 36 4.52 24.25 24.31
C LEU A 36 3.54 23.53 23.37
N ARG A 37 2.41 24.17 23.07
CA ARG A 37 1.53 23.75 21.99
C ARG A 37 2.40 23.87 20.75
N THR A 38 2.99 22.77 20.33
CA THR A 38 3.49 22.67 18.97
C THR A 38 2.26 22.89 18.11
N PRO A 39 2.22 23.94 17.27
CA PRO A 39 1.16 24.04 16.30
C PRO A 39 1.18 22.72 15.52
N SER A 40 0.03 22.07 15.45
CA SER A 40 -0.19 20.93 14.56
C SER A 40 -0.08 21.45 13.13
N THR A 41 1.16 21.60 12.66
CA THR A 41 1.47 21.86 11.27
C THR A 41 0.87 20.70 10.50
N MET A 42 -0.14 20.98 9.68
CA MET A 42 -0.62 20.03 8.68
C MET A 42 0.60 19.53 7.93
N ALA A 43 0.95 18.26 8.13
CA ALA A 43 2.14 17.69 7.52
C ALA A 43 1.92 17.64 6.01
N THR A 44 2.50 18.60 5.28
CA THR A 44 2.52 18.58 3.83
C THR A 44 3.43 17.44 3.38
N SER A 45 2.98 16.64 2.41
CA SER A 45 3.78 15.52 1.89
C SER A 45 5.13 16.04 1.37
N ALA A 46 6.23 15.35 1.64
CA ALA A 46 7.53 15.71 1.04
C ALA A 46 7.43 15.86 -0.49
N SER A 47 6.59 15.04 -1.14
CA SER A 47 6.34 15.09 -2.58
C SER A 47 5.73 16.42 -3.06
N SER A 48 4.99 17.17 -2.23
CA SER A 48 4.39 18.44 -2.63
C SER A 48 5.44 19.52 -2.88
N HIS A 49 6.59 19.44 -2.21
CA HIS A 49 7.69 20.40 -2.33
C HIS A 49 8.61 20.13 -3.53
N LEU A 50 8.42 19.01 -4.24
CA LEU A 50 9.16 18.73 -5.48
C LEU A 50 8.81 19.76 -6.56
N ASN A 51 9.80 20.15 -7.37
CA ASN A 51 9.63 21.11 -8.45
C ASN A 51 8.64 20.59 -9.52
N LYS A 52 7.46 21.22 -9.61
CA LYS A 52 6.37 20.81 -10.52
C LYS A 52 6.61 21.22 -11.96
N SER A 53 7.41 22.26 -12.20
CA SER A 53 7.78 22.69 -13.55
C SER A 53 8.57 21.62 -14.28
N ILE A 54 9.47 20.92 -13.58
CA ILE A 54 10.23 19.79 -14.14
C ILE A 54 9.28 18.69 -14.60
N LYS A 55 8.32 18.29 -13.75
CA LYS A 55 7.29 17.31 -14.14
C LYS A 55 6.51 17.80 -15.38
N GLN A 56 6.11 19.07 -15.39
CA GLN A 56 5.34 19.65 -16.49
C GLN A 56 6.10 19.64 -17.82
N MET A 57 7.42 19.88 -17.79
CA MET A 57 8.26 19.77 -18.99
C MET A 57 8.20 18.37 -19.61
N TYR A 58 8.37 17.30 -18.82
CA TYR A 58 8.26 15.93 -19.33
C TYR A 58 6.85 15.59 -19.80
N MET A 59 5.81 16.03 -19.07
CA MET A 59 4.41 15.82 -19.45
C MET A 59 3.99 16.59 -20.71
N SER A 60 4.80 17.55 -21.18
CA SER A 60 4.55 18.32 -22.41
C SER A 60 5.16 17.71 -23.66
N LEU A 61 5.99 16.67 -23.52
CA LEU A 61 6.57 15.96 -24.65
C LEU A 61 5.48 15.29 -25.48
N PRO A 62 5.55 15.32 -26.82
CA PRO A 62 4.66 14.55 -27.66
C PRO A 62 4.79 13.05 -27.33
N GLN A 63 3.71 12.40 -26.89
CA GLN A 63 3.78 11.01 -26.42
C GLN A 63 3.91 9.98 -27.55
N GLY A 64 3.64 10.38 -28.80
CA GLY A 64 3.53 9.47 -29.95
C GLY A 64 2.19 8.74 -30.00
N GLU A 65 2.18 7.56 -30.61
CA GLU A 65 0.96 6.80 -30.93
C GLU A 65 0.50 5.87 -29.79
N LYS A 66 1.40 5.55 -28.86
CA LYS A 66 1.10 4.66 -27.74
C LYS A 66 0.21 5.34 -26.72
N ILE A 67 -0.63 4.57 -26.06
CA ILE A 67 -1.62 5.08 -25.10
C ILE A 67 -1.33 4.54 -23.71
N GLN A 68 -1.51 5.36 -22.69
CA GLN A 68 -1.46 4.93 -21.30
C GLN A 68 -2.88 4.69 -20.77
N ALA A 69 -3.15 3.47 -20.32
CA ALA A 69 -4.39 3.10 -19.66
C ALA A 69 -4.14 2.80 -18.18
N MET A 70 -4.68 3.65 -17.30
CA MET A 70 -4.60 3.47 -15.84
C MET A 70 -5.80 2.66 -15.35
N TYR A 71 -5.52 1.42 -14.95
CA TYR A 71 -6.49 0.52 -14.35
C TYR A 71 -6.62 0.85 -12.87
N ILE A 72 -7.85 1.01 -12.40
CA ILE A 72 -8.22 1.44 -11.05
C ILE A 72 -9.19 0.40 -10.47
N TRP A 73 -8.97 0.01 -9.22
CA TRP A 73 -9.83 -0.93 -8.50
C TRP A 73 -9.84 -0.64 -7.00
N VAL A 74 -10.83 -1.21 -6.30
CA VAL A 74 -10.95 -1.16 -4.84
C VAL A 74 -10.16 -2.33 -4.22
N ASP A 75 -9.36 -2.07 -3.20
CA ASP A 75 -8.63 -3.10 -2.47
C ASP A 75 -9.47 -3.82 -1.42
N GLY A 76 -8.87 -4.76 -0.69
CA GLY A 76 -9.57 -5.63 0.25
C GLY A 76 -10.08 -4.93 1.50
N THR A 77 -9.76 -3.64 1.70
CA THR A 77 -10.38 -2.83 2.75
C THR A 77 -11.80 -2.38 2.38
N GLY A 78 -12.15 -2.42 1.09
CA GLY A 78 -13.40 -1.89 0.58
C GLY A 78 -13.44 -0.36 0.40
N GLU A 79 -12.43 0.35 0.89
CA GLU A 79 -12.35 1.82 0.83
C GLU A 79 -11.14 2.30 0.01
N GLY A 80 -10.02 1.58 0.10
CA GLY A 80 -8.78 1.94 -0.56
C GLY A 80 -8.83 1.74 -2.07
N LEU A 81 -8.45 2.77 -2.84
CA LEU A 81 -8.23 2.65 -4.28
C LEU A 81 -6.79 2.27 -4.59
N ARG A 82 -6.62 1.38 -5.57
CA ARG A 82 -5.33 1.00 -6.15
C ARG A 82 -5.35 1.28 -7.64
N CYS A 83 -4.18 1.54 -8.20
CA CYS A 83 -4.06 1.70 -9.63
C CYS A 83 -2.70 1.27 -10.17
N LYS A 84 -2.66 0.93 -11.45
CA LYS A 84 -1.43 0.74 -12.23
C LYS A 84 -1.70 1.01 -13.70
N THR A 85 -0.66 1.31 -14.46
CA THR A 85 -0.78 1.75 -15.85
C THR A 85 -0.12 0.77 -16.81
N ARG A 86 -0.80 0.43 -17.92
CA ARG A 86 -0.19 -0.28 -19.06
C ARG A 86 -0.13 0.63 -20.28
N THR A 87 0.79 0.30 -21.18
CA THR A 87 0.84 0.83 -22.53
C THR A 87 -0.05 0.01 -23.45
N LEU A 88 -0.78 0.67 -24.34
CA LEU A 88 -1.55 0.08 -25.43
C LEU A 88 -0.99 0.60 -26.77
N ASP A 89 -1.13 -0.22 -27.81
CA ASP A 89 -0.57 0.10 -29.13
C ASP A 89 -1.36 1.15 -29.90
N CYS A 90 -2.66 1.28 -29.61
CA CYS A 90 -3.55 2.25 -30.23
C CYS A 90 -4.66 2.69 -29.25
N GLU A 91 -5.36 3.77 -29.61
CA GLU A 91 -6.51 4.25 -28.84
C GLU A 91 -7.72 3.34 -29.02
N LEU A 92 -8.19 2.78 -27.91
CA LEU A 92 -9.39 1.97 -27.86
C LEU A 92 -10.60 2.85 -27.57
N LYS A 93 -11.69 2.63 -28.33
CA LYS A 93 -12.89 3.47 -28.25
C LYS A 93 -13.92 2.90 -27.28
N ARG A 94 -13.85 1.60 -27.02
CA ARG A 94 -14.84 0.89 -26.21
C ARG A 94 -14.19 0.17 -25.04
N VAL A 95 -14.93 0.06 -23.93
CA VAL A 95 -14.42 -0.61 -22.73
C VAL A 95 -14.20 -2.11 -22.97
N GLU A 96 -15.00 -2.73 -23.84
CA GLU A 96 -14.89 -4.15 -24.17
C GLU A 96 -13.63 -4.51 -24.96
N GLU A 97 -12.98 -3.52 -25.58
CA GLU A 97 -11.73 -3.71 -26.33
C GLU A 97 -10.51 -3.77 -25.39
N LEU A 98 -10.67 -3.33 -24.15
CA LEU A 98 -9.57 -3.28 -23.20
C LEU A 98 -9.18 -4.70 -22.72
N PRO A 99 -7.89 -5.06 -22.78
CA PRO A 99 -7.43 -6.39 -22.39
C PRO A 99 -7.49 -6.60 -20.88
N GLU A 100 -8.11 -7.70 -20.43
CA GLU A 100 -8.06 -8.14 -19.02
C GLU A 100 -6.63 -8.08 -18.47
N TRP A 101 -6.52 -7.82 -17.18
CA TRP A 101 -5.24 -7.78 -16.50
C TRP A 101 -5.30 -8.48 -15.15
N ASN A 102 -4.18 -8.54 -14.45
CA ASN A 102 -4.06 -9.21 -13.16
C ASN A 102 -3.15 -8.42 -12.22
N PHE A 103 -3.25 -8.64 -10.93
CA PHE A 103 -2.33 -8.09 -9.93
C PHE A 103 -2.15 -9.08 -8.76
N HIS A 104 -1.17 -8.79 -7.90
CA HIS A 104 -0.84 -9.63 -6.76
C HIS A 104 -1.65 -9.21 -5.51
N GLY A 105 -2.68 -9.98 -5.19
CA GLY A 105 -3.70 -9.70 -4.17
C GLY A 105 -3.21 -9.68 -2.72
N SER A 106 -2.01 -10.22 -2.44
CA SER A 106 -1.47 -10.27 -1.07
C SER A 106 -1.11 -8.87 -0.56
N SER A 107 -0.71 -7.97 -1.46
CA SER A 107 -0.34 -6.58 -1.19
C SER A 107 -1.55 -5.63 -1.06
N THR A 108 -2.75 -6.16 -1.26
CA THR A 108 -4.01 -5.41 -1.31
C THR A 108 -5.06 -5.98 -0.37
N PHE A 109 -4.69 -6.87 0.56
CA PHE A 109 -5.61 -7.52 1.50
C PHE A 109 -6.70 -8.37 0.81
N GLN A 110 -6.43 -8.95 -0.37
CA GLN A 110 -7.45 -9.64 -1.19
C GLN A 110 -7.19 -11.13 -1.43
N SER A 111 -6.01 -11.63 -1.08
CA SER A 111 -5.68 -13.05 -1.25
C SER A 111 -4.99 -13.63 -0.02
N GLU A 112 -5.38 -14.85 0.34
CA GLU A 112 -4.75 -15.69 1.35
C GLU A 112 -4.22 -16.96 0.67
N GLY A 113 -3.16 -17.56 1.23
CA GLY A 113 -2.61 -18.83 0.74
C GLY A 113 -1.62 -18.70 -0.43
N SER A 114 -1.46 -19.78 -1.19
CA SER A 114 -0.40 -19.92 -2.21
C SER A 114 -0.75 -19.27 -3.55
N ASN A 115 -2.03 -19.07 -3.88
CA ASN A 115 -2.45 -18.40 -5.11
C ASN A 115 -3.00 -17.00 -4.81
N SER A 116 -2.23 -16.01 -5.22
CA SER A 116 -2.44 -14.59 -4.94
C SER A 116 -2.81 -13.80 -6.19
N ASP A 117 -2.95 -14.45 -7.34
CA ASP A 117 -3.35 -13.77 -8.56
C ASP A 117 -4.83 -13.39 -8.49
N MET A 118 -5.07 -12.10 -8.70
CA MET A 118 -6.40 -11.50 -8.83
C MET A 118 -6.51 -10.89 -10.22
N TYR A 119 -7.68 -10.96 -10.84
CA TYR A 119 -7.95 -10.47 -12.19
C TYR A 119 -8.76 -9.17 -12.16
N LEU A 120 -8.47 -8.29 -13.11
CA LEU A 120 -9.15 -7.03 -13.35
C LEU A 120 -9.98 -7.15 -14.62
N ARG A 121 -11.30 -6.99 -14.46
CA ARG A 121 -12.25 -6.91 -15.56
C ARG A 121 -12.75 -5.48 -15.68
N GLN A 122 -12.65 -4.89 -16.86
CA GLN A 122 -12.99 -3.49 -17.10
C GLN A 122 -14.50 -3.32 -17.08
N VAL A 123 -14.95 -2.25 -16.42
CA VAL A 123 -16.38 -1.92 -16.28
C VAL A 123 -16.69 -0.56 -16.88
N ALA A 124 -15.82 0.42 -16.67
CA ALA A 124 -16.00 1.77 -17.20
C ALA A 124 -14.66 2.37 -17.65
N MET A 125 -14.73 3.22 -18.68
CA MET A 125 -13.58 3.91 -19.25
C MET A 125 -13.85 5.42 -19.34
N PHE A 126 -12.85 6.22 -18.96
CA PHE A 126 -12.91 7.68 -18.93
C PHE A 126 -11.64 8.30 -19.51
N ARG A 127 -11.70 9.59 -19.84
CA ARG A 127 -10.52 10.39 -20.22
C ARG A 127 -9.59 10.60 -19.01
N ASP A 128 -8.29 10.43 -19.18
CA ASP A 128 -7.30 10.70 -18.14
C ASP A 128 -6.96 12.20 -18.09
N HIS A 129 -7.48 12.91 -17.09
CA HIS A 129 -7.21 14.36 -16.93
C HIS A 129 -5.81 14.67 -16.37
N PHE A 130 -5.10 13.67 -15.84
CA PHE A 130 -3.73 13.83 -15.35
C PHE A 130 -2.72 13.72 -16.49
N ARG A 131 -2.98 12.86 -17.46
CA ARG A 131 -2.11 12.61 -18.63
C ARG A 131 -2.63 13.19 -19.95
N LYS A 132 -3.88 13.69 -19.95
CA LYS A 132 -4.61 14.20 -21.12
C LYS A 132 -4.90 13.11 -22.16
N GLU A 133 -5.67 13.48 -23.18
CA GLU A 133 -5.89 12.62 -24.35
C GLU A 133 -4.56 12.27 -25.03
N PRO A 134 -4.45 11.06 -25.60
CA PRO A 134 -5.48 10.02 -25.76
C PRO A 134 -5.58 9.02 -24.58
N ASN A 135 -4.99 9.33 -23.43
CA ASN A 135 -4.85 8.40 -22.30
C ASN A 135 -6.18 8.17 -21.54
N LYS A 136 -6.31 6.99 -20.92
CA LYS A 136 -7.57 6.52 -20.35
C LYS A 136 -7.45 6.14 -18.87
N LEU A 137 -8.52 6.39 -18.11
CA LEU A 137 -8.78 5.80 -16.80
C LEU A 137 -9.75 4.64 -16.98
N VAL A 138 -9.48 3.50 -16.35
CA VAL A 138 -10.26 2.27 -16.51
C VAL A 138 -10.64 1.75 -15.14
N PHE A 139 -11.93 1.83 -14.78
CA PHE A 139 -12.42 1.27 -13.54
C PHE A 139 -12.74 -0.21 -13.72
N CYS A 140 -12.30 -1.03 -12.77
CA CYS A 140 -12.33 -2.48 -12.87
C CYS A 140 -13.03 -3.15 -11.68
N GLU A 141 -13.75 -4.23 -11.97
CA GLU A 141 -14.11 -5.25 -10.99
C GLU A 141 -12.94 -6.20 -10.75
N VAL A 142 -12.89 -6.79 -9.55
CA VAL A 142 -11.84 -7.71 -9.13
C VAL A 142 -12.38 -9.13 -9.01
N PHE A 143 -11.68 -10.07 -9.65
CA PHE A 143 -11.97 -11.50 -9.63
C PHE A 143 -10.82 -12.29 -9.00
N LYS A 144 -11.14 -13.34 -8.25
CA LYS A 144 -10.15 -14.28 -7.71
C LYS A 144 -9.63 -15.21 -8.81
N TYR A 145 -8.61 -16.01 -8.49
CA TYR A 145 -8.03 -17.00 -9.39
C TYR A 145 -9.07 -17.95 -10.02
N ASN A 146 -10.14 -18.27 -9.27
CA ASN A 146 -11.24 -19.14 -9.70
C ASN A 146 -12.35 -18.41 -10.47
N ARG A 147 -12.10 -17.17 -10.93
CA ARG A 147 -13.04 -16.32 -11.68
C ARG A 147 -14.33 -16.00 -10.94
N LYS A 148 -14.34 -16.12 -9.61
CA LYS A 148 -15.42 -15.57 -8.76
C LYS A 148 -15.08 -14.14 -8.33
N PRO A 149 -16.08 -13.28 -8.11
CA PRO A 149 -15.85 -11.94 -7.57
C PRO A 149 -15.07 -11.99 -6.24
N ALA A 150 -14.25 -10.96 -5.98
CA ALA A 150 -13.41 -10.89 -4.77
C ALA A 150 -14.22 -10.97 -3.45
N GLY A 151 -15.50 -10.59 -3.50
CA GLY A 151 -16.42 -10.59 -2.37
C GLY A 151 -17.23 -9.29 -2.38
N PRO A 152 -18.26 -9.18 -1.51
CA PRO A 152 -18.89 -7.89 -1.26
C PRO A 152 -17.85 -6.92 -0.68
N ILE A 153 -17.89 -5.70 -1.19
CA ILE A 153 -17.28 -4.51 -0.57
C ILE A 153 -18.04 -4.20 0.71
#